data_AF-A0A352BRK2-F1
#
_entry.id   AF-A0A352BRK2-F1
#
_cell.length_a   1.000
_cell.length_b   1.000
_cell.length_c   1.000
_cell.angle_alpha   90.00
_cell.angle_beta   90.00
_cell.angle_gamma   90.00
#
_symmetry.space_group_name_H-M   'P 1'
#
loop_
_entity.id
_entity.type
_entity.pdbx_description
1 polymer ?
#
loop_
_entity_poly.entity_id
_entity_poly.type
_entity_poly.pdbx_seq_one_letter_code
_entity_poly.pdbx_strand_id
1 'polypeptide(L)' 'MVWEYFKQQWIEPSLESFLNEIHSVQQGLSHRPLRPDSAQHQEFIRQLKVRIQELERQFPHLKFD' A
#
# COMPACT_ATOMS: atom_id res chain seq x y z
N MET A 1 -15.04 -9.30 -8.91
CA MET A 1 -16.17 -10.20 -8.58
C MET A 1 -15.70 -11.50 -7.94
N VAL A 2 -14.78 -12.30 -8.53
CA VAL A 2 -14.22 -13.49 -7.84
C VAL A 2 -13.37 -13.13 -6.62
N TRP A 3 -12.56 -12.07 -6.72
CA TRP A 3 -11.71 -11.61 -5.61
C TRP A 3 -12.50 -11.21 -4.36
N GLU A 4 -13.63 -10.54 -4.53
CA GLU A 4 -14.47 -10.12 -3.39
C GLU A 4 -15.09 -11.32 -2.67
N TYR A 5 -15.61 -12.30 -3.42
CA TYR A 5 -16.11 -13.55 -2.81
C TYR A 5 -14.99 -14.33 -2.11
N PHE A 6 -13.79 -14.39 -2.68
CA PHE A 6 -12.64 -15.02 -2.05
C PHE A 6 -12.30 -14.35 -0.72
N LYS A 7 -12.15 -13.01 -0.70
CA LYS A 7 -11.89 -12.25 0.52
C LYS A 7 -12.93 -12.53 1.60
N GLN A 8 -14.22 -12.49 1.24
CA GLN A 8 -15.32 -12.72 2.18
C GLN A 8 -15.31 -14.12 2.81
N GLN A 9 -14.84 -15.14 2.08
CA GLN A 9 -14.89 -16.54 2.54
C GLN A 9 -13.58 -17.00 3.20
N TRP A 10 -12.44 -16.41 2.84
CA TRP A 10 -11.11 -16.93 3.21
C TRP A 10 -10.25 -15.96 4.00
N ILE A 11 -10.64 -14.69 4.12
CA ILE A 11 -9.87 -13.67 4.84
C ILE A 11 -10.68 -13.19 6.04
N GLU A 12 -10.00 -13.13 7.18
CA GLU A 12 -10.61 -12.58 8.39
C GLU A 12 -10.97 -11.10 8.17
N PRO A 13 -12.21 -10.66 8.49
CA PRO A 13 -12.63 -9.29 8.28
C PRO A 13 -11.73 -8.25 8.96
N SER A 14 -11.09 -8.61 10.08
CA SER A 14 -10.16 -7.73 10.79
C SER A 14 -8.92 -7.35 9.97
N LEU A 15 -8.57 -8.14 8.95
CA LEU A 15 -7.43 -7.91 8.06
C LEU A 15 -7.76 -6.99 6.88
N GLU A 16 -9.01 -6.57 6.71
CA GLU A 16 -9.42 -5.74 5.57
C GLU A 16 -8.70 -4.39 5.52
N SER A 17 -8.53 -3.73 6.67
CA SER A 17 -7.78 -2.46 6.75
C SER A 17 -6.32 -2.63 6.32
N PHE A 18 -5.70 -3.71 6.75
CA PHE A 18 -4.33 -4.06 6.41
C PHE A 18 -4.15 -4.37 4.91
N LEU A 19 -5.06 -5.15 4.33
CA LEU A 19 -5.05 -5.42 2.89
C LEU A 19 -5.25 -4.16 2.06
N ASN A 20 -6.11 -3.25 2.51
CA ASN A 20 -6.33 -1.96 1.87
C ASN A 20 -5.07 -1.08 1.95
N GLU A 21 -4.34 -1.13 3.06
CA GLU A 21 -3.07 -0.41 3.22
C GLU A 21 -1.99 -0.94 2.26
N ILE A 22 -1.80 -2.26 2.20
CA ILE A 22 -0.88 -2.89 1.23
C ILE A 22 -1.26 -2.49 -0.19
N HIS A 23 -2.55 -2.57 -0.53
CA HIS A 23 -3.03 -2.20 -1.85
C HIS A 23 -2.77 -0.73 -2.19
N SER A 24 -2.99 0.18 -1.24
CA SER A 24 -2.71 1.61 -1.40
C SER A 24 -1.23 1.88 -1.64
N VAL A 25 -0.34 1.19 -0.91
CA VAL A 25 1.11 1.29 -1.10
C VAL A 25 1.51 0.80 -2.50
N GLN A 26 1.02 -0.36 -2.94
CA GLN A 26 1.31 -0.91 -4.27
C GLN A 26 0.84 0.00 -5.41
N GLN A 27 -0.36 0.60 -5.28
CA GLN A 27 -0.82 1.60 -6.24
C GLN A 27 0.08 2.83 -6.24
N GLY A 28 0.52 3.27 -5.06
CA GLY A 28 1.41 4.42 -4.93
C GLY A 28 2.77 4.20 -5.58
N LEU A 29 3.34 3.00 -5.45
CA LEU A 29 4.58 2.60 -6.11
C LEU A 29 4.43 2.51 -7.64
N SER A 30 3.26 2.09 -8.10
CA SER A 30 2.94 2.02 -9.53
C SER A 30 2.59 3.38 -10.14
N HIS A 31 2.47 4.44 -9.33
CA HIS A 31 2.05 5.75 -9.79
C HIS A 31 3.12 6.40 -10.66
N ARG A 32 2.76 6.80 -11.88
CA ARG A 32 3.62 7.57 -12.78
C ARG A 32 3.33 9.07 -12.65
N PRO A 33 4.23 9.88 -12.06
CA PRO A 33 3.99 11.30 -11.87
C PRO A 33 4.03 12.08 -13.19
N LEU A 34 3.11 13.04 -13.35
CA LEU A 34 3.14 14.00 -14.45
C LEU A 34 4.16 15.13 -14.23
N ARG A 35 4.44 15.46 -12.96
CA ARG A 35 5.40 16.48 -12.52
C ARG A 35 6.25 15.93 -11.36
N PRO A 36 7.29 15.13 -11.64
CA PRO A 36 8.06 14.45 -10.60
C PRO A 36 8.77 15.41 -9.65
N ASP A 37 9.18 16.59 -10.13
CA ASP A 37 9.91 17.56 -9.29
C ASP A 37 8.98 18.50 -8.51
N SER A 38 7.66 18.28 -8.58
CA SER A 38 6.71 19.08 -7.81
C SER A 38 6.82 18.77 -6.32
N ALA A 39 6.65 19.82 -5.50
CA ALA A 39 6.62 19.66 -4.05
C ALA A 39 5.54 18.66 -3.59
N GLN A 40 4.39 18.62 -4.27
CA GLN A 40 3.33 17.66 -3.95
C GLN A 40 3.76 16.22 -4.22
N HIS A 41 4.45 15.96 -5.34
CA HIS A 41 4.92 14.60 -5.62
C HIS A 41 6.01 14.17 -4.64
N GLN A 42 6.96 15.07 -4.34
CA GLN A 42 7.99 14.79 -3.33
C GLN A 42 7.37 14.48 -1.97
N GLU A 43 6.35 15.24 -1.55
CA GLU A 43 5.60 14.97 -0.33
C GLU A 43 4.92 13.61 -0.33
N PHE A 44 4.23 13.29 -1.42
CA PHE A 44 3.60 11.99 -1.62
C PHE A 44 4.60 10.84 -1.46
N ILE A 45 5.79 10.95 -2.06
CA ILE A 45 6.85 9.93 -1.94
C ILE A 45 7.35 9.81 -0.50
N ARG A 46 7.51 10.93 0.23
CA ARG A 46 7.90 10.88 1.65
C ARG A 46 6.86 10.12 2.48
N GLN A 47 5.58 10.43 2.30
CA GLN A 47 4.50 9.77 3.02
C GLN A 47 4.40 8.28 2.65
N LEU A 48 4.57 7.94 1.38
CA LEU A 48 4.58 6.56 0.90
C LEU A 48 5.70 5.75 1.57
N LYS A 49 6.91 6.31 1.68
CA LYS A 49 8.05 5.65 2.36
C LYS A 49 7.78 5.41 3.85
N VAL A 50 7.16 6.36 4.54
CA VAL A 50 6.80 6.20 5.97
C VAL A 50 5.82 5.03 6.14
N ARG A 51 4.80 4.91 5.27
CA ARG A 51 3.84 3.80 5.31
C ARG A 51 4.52 2.45 5.04
N ILE A 52 5.41 2.40 4.06
CA ILE A 52 6.21 1.18 3.76
C ILE A 52 7.01 0.76 4.99
N GLN A 53 7.74 1.68 5.61
CA GLN A 53 8.56 1.39 6.78
C GLN A 53 7.71 0.87 7.96
N GLU A 54 6.53 1.41 8.16
CA GLU A 54 5.63 0.97 9.21
C GLU A 54 5.11 -0.47 8.95
N LEU A 55 4.72 -0.77 7.71
CA LEU A 55 4.33 -2.13 7.31
C LEU A 55 5.48 -3.13 7.45
N GLU A 56 6.69 -2.79 7.01
CA GLU A 56 7.87 -3.65 7.16
C GLU A 56 8.27 -3.85 8.63
N ARG A 57 8.03 -2.85 9.49
CA ARG A 57 8.28 -2.95 10.94
C ARG A 57 7.28 -3.91 11.60
N GLN A 58 6.00 -3.82 11.23
CA GLN A 58 4.96 -4.71 11.74
C GLN A 58 5.10 -6.14 11.19
N PHE A 59 5.51 -6.27 9.93
CA PHE A 59 5.65 -7.54 9.22
C PHE A 59 7.01 -7.61 8.50
N PRO A 60 8.08 -8.06 9.19
CA PRO A 60 9.45 -8.02 8.64
C PRO A 60 9.69 -8.81 7.35
N HIS A 61 8.77 -9.72 7.02
CA HIS A 61 8.79 -10.54 5.81
C HIS A 61 8.11 -9.86 4.61
N LEU A 62 7.35 -8.78 4.82
CA LEU A 62 6.88 -7.94 3.72
C LEU A 62 8.05 -7.13 3.18
N LYS A 63 8.13 -7.08 1.86
CA LYS A 63 9.08 -6.27 1.09
C LYS A 63 8.32 -5.58 -0.01
N PHE A 64 8.63 -4.31 -0.20
CA PHE A 64 8.06 -3.47 -1.24
C PHE A 64 9.20 -2.97 -2.11
N ASP A 65 9.11 -3.24 -3.42
CA ASP A 65 10.09 -2.84 -4.43
C ASP A 65 9.74 -1.47 -5.07
#